data_AF-A0A8T4DIH8-F1
#
_entry.id   AF-A0A8T4DIH8-F1
#
_cell.length_a   1.000
_cell.length_b   1.000
_cell.length_c   1.000
_cell.angle_alpha   90.00
_cell.angle_beta   90.00
_cell.angle_gamma   90.00
#
_symmetry.space_group_name_H-M   'P 1'
#
loop_
_entity.id
_entity.type
_entity.pdbx_description
1 polymer ?
#
loop_
_entity_poly.entity_id
_entity_poly.type
_entity_poly.pdbx_seq_one_letter_code
_entity_poly.pdbx_strand_id
1 'polypeptide(L)'
;GTSEGLPVDNCTCKEHKYESWLWNTTTEAYDPFTVLLTVTDDGCPEETNSTEFPITVYIAGDANGDGEVNIIDAVWVGKHWREECPAPADPENPCATECTGYLWFAEQDEHWAQKDGADLNNDCEIDILDAVVIGANWRHTAW
;
A
#
# COMPACT_ATOMS: atom_id res chain seq x y z
N GLY A 1 -11.74 -14.95 8.19
CA GLY A 1 -10.59 -14.68 9.08
C GLY A 1 -9.77 -15.93 9.22
N THR A 2 -8.49 -15.85 8.92
CA THR A 2 -7.52 -16.92 9.22
C THR A 2 -6.94 -16.65 10.60
N SER A 3 -7.02 -17.61 11.52
CA SER A 3 -6.32 -17.55 12.80
C SER A 3 -5.00 -18.29 12.64
N GLU A 4 -3.88 -17.58 12.63
CA GLU A 4 -2.56 -18.20 12.62
C GLU A 4 -1.76 -17.69 13.81
N GLY A 5 -1.26 -18.60 14.65
CA GLY A 5 -0.48 -18.25 15.83
C GLY A 5 0.80 -17.47 15.50
N LEU A 6 1.28 -16.69 16.47
CA LEU A 6 2.52 -15.92 16.35
C LEU A 6 3.73 -16.87 16.20
N PRO A 7 4.75 -16.50 15.40
CA PRO A 7 5.95 -17.30 15.24
C PRO A 7 6.75 -17.44 16.54
N VAL A 8 7.50 -18.54 16.67
CA VAL A 8 8.22 -18.94 17.89
C VAL A 8 9.44 -18.05 18.18
N ASP A 9 9.91 -17.32 17.17
CA ASP A 9 10.88 -16.24 17.29
C ASP A 9 10.12 -14.92 17.19
N ASN A 10 10.25 -14.08 18.23
CA ASN A 10 9.51 -12.83 18.42
C ASN A 10 9.84 -11.72 17.36
N CYS A 11 10.28 -12.11 16.16
CA CYS A 11 10.82 -11.30 15.08
C CYS A 11 10.31 -11.72 13.68
N THR A 12 9.48 -12.75 13.54
CA THR A 12 8.96 -13.13 12.22
C THR A 12 7.68 -12.36 11.90
N CYS A 13 7.72 -11.56 10.84
CA CYS A 13 6.54 -10.87 10.31
C CYS A 13 5.51 -11.87 9.79
N LYS A 14 4.23 -11.59 10.00
CA LYS A 14 3.13 -12.29 9.34
C LYS A 14 2.76 -11.53 8.07
N GLU A 15 2.75 -12.22 6.96
CA GLU A 15 2.35 -11.68 5.66
C GLU A 15 0.90 -12.06 5.37
N HIS A 16 0.12 -11.10 4.87
CA HIS A 16 -1.19 -11.35 4.29
C HIS A 16 -1.22 -10.74 2.90
N LYS A 17 -1.69 -11.52 1.91
CA LYS A 17 -1.80 -11.10 0.52
C LYS A 17 -3.26 -10.92 0.13
N TYR A 18 -3.57 -9.77 -0.44
CA TYR A 18 -4.85 -9.52 -1.10
C TYR A 18 -4.77 -9.92 -2.58
N GLU A 19 -5.79 -10.62 -3.06
CA GLU A 19 -5.92 -11.01 -4.47
C GLU A 19 -7.02 -10.24 -5.21
N SER A 20 -7.65 -9.28 -4.52
CA SER A 20 -8.77 -8.48 -5.04
C SER A 20 -8.75 -7.08 -4.46
N TRP A 21 -9.40 -6.16 -5.16
CA TRP A 21 -9.71 -4.80 -4.74
C TRP A 21 -11.22 -4.64 -4.54
N LEU A 22 -11.64 -3.53 -3.94
CA LEU A 22 -13.05 -3.16 -3.80
C LEU A 22 -13.29 -1.85 -4.54
N TRP A 23 -13.88 -1.91 -5.72
CA TRP A 23 -14.31 -0.73 -6.46
C TRP A 23 -15.76 -0.37 -6.16
N ASN A 24 -16.00 0.88 -5.77
CA ASN A 24 -17.34 1.39 -5.54
C ASN A 24 -17.84 2.16 -6.75
N THR A 25 -18.73 1.55 -7.53
CA THR A 25 -19.28 2.16 -8.75
C THR A 25 -20.18 3.37 -8.50
N THR A 26 -20.54 3.67 -7.24
CA THR A 26 -21.38 4.83 -6.90
C THR A 26 -20.52 6.04 -6.59
N THR A 27 -19.40 5.85 -5.88
CA THR A 27 -18.46 6.92 -5.54
C THR A 27 -17.33 7.05 -6.56
N GLU A 28 -17.18 6.10 -7.49
CA GLU A 28 -16.08 6.01 -8.46
C GLU A 28 -14.72 6.04 -7.75
N ALA A 29 -14.58 5.23 -6.71
CA ALA A 29 -13.37 5.15 -5.87
C ALA A 29 -13.16 3.75 -5.28
N TYR A 30 -11.93 3.50 -4.79
CA TYR A 30 -11.61 2.29 -4.02
C TYR A 30 -12.13 2.39 -2.58
N ASP A 31 -12.85 1.36 -2.14
CA ASP A 31 -13.22 1.17 -0.74
C ASP A 31 -12.15 0.32 -0.03
N PRO A 32 -11.86 0.58 1.26
CA PRO A 32 -10.91 -0.23 2.02
C PRO A 32 -11.50 -1.55 2.49
N PHE A 33 -10.66 -2.57 2.63
CA PHE A 33 -10.92 -3.72 3.49
C PHE A 33 -10.72 -3.32 4.95
N THR A 34 -11.62 -3.74 5.85
CA THR A 34 -11.39 -3.63 7.30
C THR A 34 -10.65 -4.87 7.79
N VAL A 35 -9.42 -4.68 8.28
CA VAL A 35 -8.63 -5.73 8.93
C VAL A 35 -8.89 -5.71 10.42
N LEU A 36 -9.23 -6.87 10.99
CA LEU A 36 -9.26 -7.10 12.43
C LEU A 36 -8.02 -7.89 12.84
N LEU A 37 -7.10 -7.24 13.55
CA LEU A 37 -5.92 -7.86 14.13
C LEU A 37 -6.19 -8.20 15.60
N THR A 38 -6.16 -9.49 15.92
CA THR A 38 -6.30 -10.00 17.29
C THR A 38 -4.97 -10.58 17.76
N VAL A 39 -4.53 -10.17 18.95
CA VAL A 39 -3.32 -10.67 19.62
C VAL A 39 -3.73 -11.26 20.96
N THR A 40 -3.24 -12.45 21.26
CA THR A 40 -3.43 -13.16 22.53
C THR A 40 -2.06 -13.47 23.11
N ASP A 41 -1.85 -13.15 24.39
CA ASP A 41 -0.62 -13.52 25.10
C ASP A 41 -0.64 -14.97 25.60
N ASP A 42 0.50 -15.48 26.08
CA ASP A 42 0.65 -16.82 26.65
C ASP A 42 0.48 -16.85 28.19
N GLY A 43 -0.24 -15.86 28.73
CA GLY A 43 -0.46 -15.69 30.17
C GLY A 43 -1.32 -16.79 30.82
N CYS A 44 -1.43 -16.73 32.15
CA CYS A 44 -2.35 -17.57 32.94
C CYS A 44 -3.11 -16.70 33.97
N PRO A 45 -4.32 -16.21 33.65
CA PRO A 45 -5.09 -16.47 32.42
C PRO A 45 -4.48 -15.79 31.18
N GLU A 46 -4.79 -16.33 30.00
CA GLU A 46 -4.48 -15.69 28.71
C GLU A 46 -5.30 -14.40 28.57
N GLU A 47 -4.67 -13.32 28.11
CA GLU A 47 -5.33 -12.06 27.81
C GLU A 47 -5.33 -11.81 26.29
N THR A 48 -6.42 -11.24 25.78
CA THR A 48 -6.59 -10.98 24.34
C THR A 48 -6.98 -9.54 24.09
N ASN A 49 -6.39 -8.94 23.05
CA ASN A 49 -6.74 -7.61 22.57
C ASN A 49 -6.93 -7.64 21.05
N SER A 50 -7.77 -6.74 20.52
CA SER A 50 -7.97 -6.60 19.09
C SER A 50 -8.00 -5.14 18.67
N THR A 51 -7.53 -4.88 17.46
CA THR A 51 -7.59 -3.57 16.82
C THR A 51 -8.05 -3.72 15.38
N GLU A 52 -8.73 -2.69 14.86
CA GLU A 52 -9.14 -2.63 13.47
C GLU A 52 -8.39 -1.53 12.74
N PHE A 53 -8.03 -1.77 11.49
CA PHE A 53 -7.46 -0.76 10.61
C PHE A 53 -7.85 -1.02 9.14
N PRO A 54 -8.00 0.04 8.34
CA PRO A 54 -8.33 -0.09 6.93
C PRO A 54 -7.10 -0.43 6.07
N ILE A 55 -7.30 -1.21 5.01
CA ILE A 55 -6.32 -1.42 3.93
C ILE A 55 -7.03 -1.22 2.60
N THR A 56 -6.53 -0.29 1.78
CA THR A 56 -6.99 -0.12 0.39
C THR A 56 -6.06 -0.87 -0.55
N VAL A 57 -6.63 -1.60 -1.52
CA VAL A 57 -5.88 -2.35 -2.52
C VAL A 57 -6.27 -1.81 -3.88
N TYR A 58 -5.29 -1.32 -4.64
CA TYR A 58 -5.46 -0.74 -5.96
C TYR A 58 -5.11 -1.77 -7.05
N ILE A 59 -5.65 -1.63 -8.25
CA ILE A 59 -5.18 -2.45 -9.37
C ILE A 59 -3.76 -2.01 -9.75
N ALA A 60 -2.90 -2.97 -10.10
CA ALA A 60 -1.54 -2.63 -10.51
C ALA A 60 -1.55 -1.72 -11.75
N GLY A 61 -0.78 -0.63 -11.69
CA GLY A 61 -0.67 0.35 -12.78
C GLY A 61 -1.61 1.56 -12.67
N ASP A 62 -2.54 1.58 -11.72
CA ASP A 62 -3.44 2.70 -11.45
C ASP A 62 -2.79 3.67 -10.45
N ALA A 63 -1.85 4.46 -10.94
CA ALA A 63 -0.98 5.34 -10.17
C ALA A 63 -1.74 6.51 -9.52
N ASN A 64 -2.82 6.97 -10.17
CA ASN A 64 -3.65 8.07 -9.68
C ASN A 64 -4.87 7.60 -8.86
N GLY A 65 -5.16 6.29 -8.85
CA GLY A 65 -6.25 5.68 -8.10
C GLY A 65 -7.64 5.93 -8.68
N ASP A 66 -7.75 6.21 -9.98
CA ASP A 66 -9.03 6.52 -10.65
C ASP A 66 -9.78 5.29 -11.18
N GLY A 67 -9.21 4.10 -10.98
CA GLY A 67 -9.81 2.84 -11.38
C GLY A 67 -9.52 2.43 -12.83
N GLU A 68 -8.75 3.21 -13.59
CA GLU A 68 -8.36 2.92 -14.97
C GLU A 68 -6.85 3.01 -15.19
N VAL A 69 -6.22 1.91 -15.62
CA VAL A 69 -4.82 1.96 -16.06
C VAL A 69 -4.73 2.55 -17.47
N ASN A 70 -4.37 3.83 -17.57
CA ASN A 70 -4.35 4.60 -18.80
C ASN A 70 -3.12 5.54 -18.91
N ILE A 71 -3.20 6.52 -19.81
CA ILE A 71 -2.08 7.44 -20.06
C ILE A 71 -1.81 8.39 -18.90
N ILE A 72 -2.81 8.67 -18.07
CA ILE A 72 -2.70 9.57 -16.94
C ILE A 72 -1.81 8.97 -15.85
N ASP A 73 -1.83 7.64 -15.66
CA ASP A 73 -0.89 6.96 -14.75
C ASP A 73 0.55 7.11 -15.23
N ALA A 74 0.78 6.96 -16.53
CA ALA A 74 2.11 7.15 -17.10
C ALA A 74 2.59 8.60 -16.99
N VAL A 75 1.67 9.56 -17.07
CA VAL A 75 1.95 10.98 -16.81
C VAL A 75 2.28 11.20 -15.33
N TRP A 76 1.65 10.46 -14.42
CA TRP A 76 1.94 10.50 -12.97
C TRP A 76 3.39 10.09 -12.69
N VAL A 77 3.84 8.96 -13.24
CA VAL A 77 5.25 8.52 -13.18
C VAL A 77 6.18 9.53 -13.85
N GLY A 78 5.82 9.98 -15.06
CA GLY A 78 6.64 10.94 -15.81
C GLY A 78 6.84 12.29 -15.11
N LYS A 79 5.88 12.72 -14.28
CA LYS A 79 5.95 13.95 -13.49
C LYS A 79 7.04 13.87 -12.41
N HIS A 80 7.28 12.68 -11.87
CA HIS A 80 8.24 12.40 -10.80
C HIS A 80 9.46 11.61 -11.27
N TRP A 81 9.72 11.61 -12.59
CA TRP A 81 10.81 10.86 -13.19
C TRP A 81 12.18 11.14 -12.55
N ARG A 82 12.84 10.09 -12.06
CA ARG A 82 14.12 10.09 -11.33
C ARG A 82 14.08 10.81 -9.99
N GLU A 83 12.90 11.03 -9.45
CA GLU A 83 12.77 11.39 -8.04
C GLU A 83 12.80 10.13 -7.18
N GLU A 84 13.12 10.31 -5.91
CA GLU A 84 13.03 9.26 -4.89
C GLU A 84 11.81 9.55 -4.00
N CYS A 85 11.22 8.51 -3.42
CA CYS A 85 10.15 8.60 -2.43
C CYS A 85 10.63 8.26 -1.00
N PRO A 86 11.62 8.97 -0.41
CA PRO A 86 12.02 8.68 0.96
C PRO A 86 10.91 9.11 1.92
N ALA A 87 10.23 8.15 2.54
CA ALA A 87 9.48 8.42 3.76
C ALA A 87 10.43 9.05 4.80
N PRO A 88 9.97 10.02 5.61
CA PRO A 88 10.80 10.54 6.70
C PRO A 88 11.17 9.39 7.62
N ALA A 89 12.48 9.15 7.80
CA ALA A 89 12.96 8.14 8.72
C ALA A 89 12.33 8.37 10.11
N ASP A 90 11.52 7.43 10.57
CA ASP A 90 10.96 7.49 11.93
C ASP A 90 12.08 7.16 12.94
N PRO A 91 12.49 8.11 13.79
CA PRO A 91 13.55 7.90 14.76
C PRO A 91 13.19 6.90 15.88
N GLU A 92 11.91 6.57 16.06
CA GLU A 92 11.42 5.59 17.05
C GLU A 92 11.22 4.19 16.44
N ASN A 93 11.20 4.08 15.10
CA ASN A 93 11.06 2.83 14.38
C ASN A 93 12.28 2.57 13.47
N PRO A 94 13.29 1.79 13.94
CA PRO A 94 14.47 1.47 13.14
C PRO A 94 14.18 0.61 11.90
N CYS A 95 12.92 0.17 11.68
CA CYS A 95 12.44 -0.46 10.45
C CYS A 95 11.77 0.54 9.48
N ALA A 96 11.74 1.84 9.80
CA ALA A 96 11.09 2.90 9.01
C ALA A 96 12.06 3.80 8.25
N THR A 97 13.34 3.43 8.18
CA THR A 97 14.07 3.73 6.96
C THR A 97 13.46 2.87 5.86
N GLU A 98 13.23 3.45 4.69
CA GLU A 98 12.83 2.77 3.45
C GLU A 98 11.36 2.98 3.11
N CYS A 99 11.13 3.19 1.82
CA CYS A 99 9.90 3.57 1.14
C CYS A 99 8.82 2.53 1.39
N THR A 100 8.22 2.56 2.58
CA THR A 100 7.25 1.57 3.06
C THR A 100 6.10 2.25 3.80
N GLY A 101 6.17 3.57 3.95
CA GLY A 101 5.10 4.37 4.52
C GLY A 101 4.00 4.57 3.47
N TYR A 102 2.75 4.26 3.82
CA TYR A 102 1.60 4.56 2.98
C TYR A 102 1.42 6.09 2.89
N LEU A 103 1.84 6.69 1.78
CA LEU A 103 1.74 8.13 1.54
C LEU A 103 0.81 8.46 0.37
N TRP A 104 0.42 7.47 -0.44
CA TRP A 104 -0.31 7.56 -1.71
C TRP A 104 -1.53 8.52 -1.71
N PHE A 105 -2.19 8.67 -0.57
CA PHE A 105 -3.29 9.65 -0.36
C PHE A 105 -3.21 10.38 0.98
N ALA A 106 -2.01 10.55 1.53
CA ALA A 106 -1.81 11.34 2.73
C ALA A 106 -2.12 12.82 2.42
N GLU A 107 -3.33 13.26 2.78
CA GLU A 107 -3.85 14.62 2.56
C GLU A 107 -2.92 15.73 3.09
N GLN A 108 -1.99 15.40 3.98
CA GLN A 108 -1.12 16.36 4.64
C GLN A 108 0.10 16.77 3.80
N ASP A 109 0.47 16.01 2.76
CA ASP A 109 1.54 16.41 1.85
C ASP A 109 1.36 15.77 0.46
N GLU A 110 0.54 16.43 -0.38
CA GLU A 110 0.24 16.01 -1.76
C GLU A 110 1.50 15.78 -2.61
N HIS A 111 2.63 16.39 -2.26
CA HIS A 111 3.88 16.22 -2.98
C HIS A 111 4.53 14.85 -2.71
N TRP A 112 4.40 14.28 -1.51
CA TRP A 112 4.87 12.90 -1.24
C TRP A 112 3.86 11.85 -1.71
N ALA A 113 2.57 12.15 -1.59
CA ALA A 113 1.50 11.25 -2.03
C ALA A 113 1.58 10.89 -3.51
N GLN A 114 1.90 11.88 -4.35
CA GLN A 114 2.04 11.66 -5.79
C GLN A 114 3.30 10.87 -6.16
N LYS A 115 4.38 10.99 -5.36
CA LYS A 115 5.61 10.20 -5.55
C LYS A 115 5.39 8.75 -5.17
N ASP A 116 4.75 8.51 -4.03
CA ASP A 116 4.39 7.16 -3.58
C ASP A 116 3.52 6.45 -4.62
N GLY A 117 2.60 7.19 -5.25
CA GLY A 117 1.82 6.65 -6.36
C GLY A 117 2.54 6.44 -7.68
N ALA A 118 3.66 7.12 -7.88
CA ALA A 118 4.50 6.95 -9.04
C ALA A 118 5.53 5.81 -8.85
N ASP A 119 5.86 5.45 -7.61
CA ASP A 119 6.74 4.34 -7.22
C ASP A 119 5.91 3.06 -7.05
N LEU A 120 5.51 2.46 -8.18
CA LEU A 120 4.54 1.37 -8.23
C LEU A 120 5.13 0.01 -7.80
N ASN A 121 6.45 -0.14 -7.86
CA ASN A 121 7.14 -1.33 -7.36
C ASN A 121 7.71 -1.12 -5.95
N ASN A 122 7.56 0.09 -5.39
CA ASN A 122 7.92 0.46 -4.03
C ASN A 122 9.41 0.19 -3.76
N ASP A 123 10.27 0.52 -4.73
CA ASP A 123 11.73 0.34 -4.67
C ASP A 123 12.50 1.63 -4.36
N CYS A 124 11.79 2.72 -4.09
CA CYS A 124 12.28 4.08 -3.81
C CYS A 124 12.72 4.90 -5.02
N GLU A 125 12.78 4.33 -6.22
CA GLU A 125 13.29 5.01 -7.41
C GLU A 125 12.20 5.12 -8.47
N ILE A 126 11.73 6.33 -8.75
CA ILE A 126 10.70 6.54 -9.77
C ILE A 126 11.36 6.49 -11.15
N ASP A 127 11.24 5.36 -11.84
CA ASP A 127 12.00 5.08 -13.04
C ASP A 127 11.20 4.31 -14.12
N ILE A 128 11.91 3.66 -15.04
CA ILE A 128 11.27 2.93 -16.13
C ILE A 128 10.49 1.70 -15.63
N LEU A 129 10.86 1.11 -14.50
CA LEU A 129 10.23 -0.08 -13.95
C LEU A 129 8.80 0.22 -13.49
N ASP A 130 8.53 1.40 -12.93
CA ASP A 130 7.17 1.83 -12.61
C ASP A 130 6.31 1.99 -13.86
N ALA A 131 6.86 2.63 -14.89
CA ALA A 131 6.18 2.76 -16.17
C ALA A 131 5.92 1.40 -16.83
N VAL A 132 6.78 0.40 -16.59
CA VAL A 132 6.57 -0.98 -17.06
C VAL A 132 5.41 -1.65 -16.32
N VAL A 133 5.18 -1.38 -15.03
CA VAL A 133 4.00 -1.86 -14.30
C VAL A 133 2.71 -1.36 -14.97
N ILE A 134 2.67 -0.08 -15.34
CA ILE A 134 1.54 0.52 -16.09
C ILE A 134 1.37 -0.16 -17.44
N GLY A 135 2.46 -0.30 -18.21
CA GLY A 135 2.42 -0.93 -19.53
C GLY A 135 1.97 -2.39 -19.49
N ALA A 136 2.34 -3.13 -18.45
CA ALA A 136 1.93 -4.53 -18.25
C ALA A 136 0.44 -4.68 -17.93
N ASN A 137 -0.18 -3.64 -17.34
CA ASN A 137 -1.58 -3.63 -16.92
C ASN A 137 -2.45 -2.68 -17.76
N TRP A 138 -1.96 -2.22 -18.91
CA TRP A 138 -2.62 -1.20 -19.73
C TRP A 138 -4.09 -1.54 -20.06
N ARG A 139 -4.99 -0.57 -19.85
CA ARG A 139 -6.45 -0.67 -19.99
C ARG A 139 -7.15 -1.61 -19.01
N HIS A 140 -6.48 -2.03 -17.94
CA HIS A 140 -7.16 -2.71 -16.85
C HIS A 140 -8.07 -1.71 -16.12
N THR A 141 -9.25 -2.16 -15.72
CA THR A 141 -10.26 -1.36 -15.02
C THR A 141 -10.67 -2.05 -13.72
N ALA A 142 -11.02 -1.26 -12.71
CA ALA A 142 -11.39 -1.77 -11.41
C ALA A 142 -12.83 -2.34 -11.32
N TRP A 143 -13.63 -2.24 -12.39
CA TRP A 143 -15.02 -2.73 -12.50
C TRP A 143 -15.24 -3.74 -13.63
#